data_AF-A0A2V5J703-F1
#
_entry.id   AF-A0A2V5J703-F1
#
_cell.length_a   1.000
_cell.length_b   1.000
_cell.length_c   1.000
_cell.angle_alpha   90.00
_cell.angle_beta   90.00
_cell.angle_gamma   90.00
#
_symmetry.space_group_name_H-M   'P 1'
#
loop_
_entity.id
_entity.type
_entity.pdbx_description
1 polymer ?
#
loop_
_entity_poly.entity_id
_entity_poly.type
_entity_poly.pdbx_seq_one_letter_code
_entity_poly.pdbx_strand_id
1 'polypeptide(L)'
;MASGPDFRHEISIKRSRFITVLRRVEEESSARELVAELRREFYDARHHCSAFVIGADRSLQRSNDDGEPSGTAGTPMLDALVKRVTRLDPQPGEAAADLSDVCAVVVRYFGGILLGAGGLVRAYSESVSTSLALVPLVRRERLKLFTVAVPHNEAGRLENELRSAGYLMTGNDYDAVDTHIGLTMPDDAGVISAAMERLASLSAGRCTLTSAGSDWVDTPLR
;
A
#
# COMPACT_ATOMS: atom_id res chain seq x y z
N MET A 1 -0.27 1.81 1.15
CA MET A 1 -0.47 3.16 0.56
C MET A 1 -0.65 3.02 -0.94
N ALA A 2 -1.40 3.93 -1.58
CA ALA A 2 -1.44 3.97 -3.05
C ALA A 2 -0.02 4.12 -3.62
N SER A 3 0.27 3.51 -4.76
CA SER A 3 1.50 3.79 -5.49
C SER A 3 1.51 5.25 -5.96
N GLY A 4 2.69 5.88 -5.98
CA GLY A 4 2.81 7.28 -6.35
C GLY A 4 3.85 8.04 -5.52
N PRO A 5 3.79 9.39 -5.53
CA PRO A 5 4.75 10.22 -4.82
C PRO A 5 4.60 10.08 -3.29
N ASP A 6 5.63 10.52 -2.58
CA ASP A 6 5.61 10.59 -1.12
C ASP A 6 4.44 11.43 -0.61
N PHE A 7 3.77 10.93 0.43
CA PHE A 7 2.79 11.71 1.16
C PHE A 7 3.47 12.51 2.27
N ARG A 8 3.14 13.79 2.40
CA ARG A 8 3.76 14.69 3.37
C ARG A 8 2.70 15.40 4.20
N HIS A 9 2.91 15.42 5.51
CA HIS A 9 2.07 16.18 6.43
C HIS A 9 2.92 16.75 7.57
N GLU A 10 2.74 18.04 7.83
CA GLU A 10 3.38 18.74 8.94
C GLU A 10 2.42 19.01 10.10
N ILE A 11 2.91 18.84 11.33
CA ILE A 11 2.28 19.35 12.55
C ILE A 11 3.25 20.19 13.37
N SER A 12 2.72 21.10 14.19
CA SER A 12 3.50 21.96 15.08
C SER A 12 3.09 21.78 16.53
N ILE A 13 4.03 21.40 17.41
CA ILE A 13 3.79 21.16 18.84
C ILE A 13 4.81 21.95 19.65
N LYS A 14 4.33 22.87 20.50
CA LYS A 14 5.17 23.75 21.33
C LYS A 14 6.34 24.37 20.54
N ARG A 15 6.00 24.98 19.39
CA ARG A 15 6.93 25.59 18.42
C ARG A 15 7.89 24.62 17.71
N SER A 16 7.94 23.35 18.09
CA SER A 16 8.69 22.33 17.34
C SER A 16 7.85 21.90 16.13
N ARG A 17 8.51 21.76 14.99
CA ARG A 17 7.90 21.37 13.71
C ARG A 17 8.21 19.91 13.44
N PHE A 18 7.20 19.12 13.09
CA PHE A 18 7.31 17.70 12.77
C PHE A 18 6.76 17.48 11.38
N ILE A 19 7.64 17.16 10.44
CA ILE A 19 7.29 16.89 9.04
C ILE A 19 7.33 15.37 8.86
N THR A 20 6.15 14.77 8.72
CA THR A 20 6.02 13.34 8.43
C THR A 20 6.03 13.13 6.93
N VAL A 21 6.85 12.21 6.47
CA VAL A 21 6.89 11.72 5.11
C VAL A 21 6.57 10.23 5.13
N LEU A 22 5.53 9.83 4.40
CA LEU A 22 5.14 8.44 4.22
C LEU A 22 5.44 8.02 2.78
N ARG A 23 6.06 6.85 2.61
CA ARG A 23 6.33 6.23 1.32
C ARG A 23 5.93 4.77 1.36
N ARG A 24 5.33 4.27 0.27
CA ARG A 24 5.19 2.83 0.06
C ARG A 24 6.55 2.21 -0.24
N VAL A 25 6.93 1.19 0.51
CA VAL A 25 8.20 0.48 0.32
C VAL A 25 7.97 -1.03 0.42
N GLU A 26 8.66 -1.80 -0.42
CA GLU A 26 8.49 -3.27 -0.47
C GLU A 26 9.73 -4.00 0.08
N GLU A 27 10.79 -3.26 0.39
CA GLU A 27 12.05 -3.78 0.92
C GLU A 27 12.77 -2.78 1.81
N GLU A 28 13.69 -3.29 2.64
CA GLU A 28 14.43 -2.48 3.62
C GLU A 28 15.33 -1.43 2.94
N SER A 29 15.90 -1.74 1.77
CA SER A 29 16.71 -0.82 0.97
C SER A 29 15.95 0.46 0.64
N SER A 30 14.74 0.36 0.10
CA SER A 30 13.91 1.52 -0.24
C SER A 30 13.56 2.38 0.98
N ALA A 31 13.36 1.76 2.15
CA ALA A 31 13.14 2.48 3.40
C ALA A 31 14.37 3.29 3.81
N ARG A 32 15.57 2.71 3.68
CA ARG A 32 16.84 3.40 3.97
C ARG A 32 17.14 4.52 2.97
N GLU A 33 16.80 4.31 1.70
CA GLU A 33 16.91 5.32 0.64
C GLU A 33 16.09 6.56 0.96
N LEU A 34 14.82 6.38 1.36
CA LEU A 34 13.96 7.49 1.79
C LEU A 34 14.61 8.30 2.93
N VAL A 35 15.15 7.64 3.95
CA VAL A 35 15.81 8.33 5.07
C VAL A 35 17.01 9.14 4.56
N ALA A 36 17.83 8.57 3.66
CA ALA A 36 18.99 9.24 3.10
C ALA A 36 18.61 10.44 2.21
N GLU A 37 17.53 10.32 1.42
CA GLU A 37 16.96 11.43 0.63
C GLU A 37 16.51 12.58 1.53
N LEU A 38 15.72 12.29 2.56
CA LEU A 38 15.19 13.30 3.47
C LEU A 38 16.28 13.95 4.32
N ARG A 39 17.37 13.26 4.62
CA ARG A 39 18.56 13.87 5.22
C ARG A 39 19.25 14.87 4.32
N ARG A 40 19.29 14.62 3.00
CA ARG A 40 19.87 15.57 2.03
C ARG A 40 18.94 16.76 1.83
N GLU A 41 17.64 16.50 1.74
CA GLU A 41 16.62 17.54 1.59
C GLU A 41 16.55 18.46 2.82
N PHE A 42 16.44 17.87 4.00
CA PHE A 42 16.36 18.56 5.29
C PHE A 42 17.69 18.48 6.04
N TYR A 43 18.77 18.93 5.40
CA TYR A 43 20.14 18.82 5.91
C TYR A 43 20.39 19.61 7.22
N ASP A 44 19.54 20.60 7.51
CA ASP A 44 19.60 21.45 8.70
C ASP A 44 18.75 20.93 9.87
N ALA A 45 17.93 19.89 9.64
CA ALA A 45 17.22 19.19 10.71
C ALA A 45 18.18 18.24 11.45
N ARG A 46 18.01 18.15 12.77
CA ARG A 46 18.87 17.30 13.63
C ARG A 46 18.44 15.85 13.67
N HIS A 47 17.15 15.59 13.46
CA HIS A 47 16.55 14.27 13.66
C HIS A 47 15.63 13.93 12.48
N HIS A 48 15.85 12.75 11.92
CA HIS A 48 15.11 12.09 10.85
C HIS A 48 14.71 10.70 11.35
N CYS A 49 13.89 10.66 12.40
CA CYS A 49 13.44 9.42 13.02
C CYS A 49 12.61 8.63 12.02
N SER A 50 12.69 7.30 12.05
CA SER A 50 12.05 6.46 11.05
C SER A 50 11.39 5.22 11.66
N ALA A 51 10.34 4.73 11.01
CA ALA A 51 9.74 3.43 11.29
C ALA A 51 9.16 2.84 10.01
N PHE A 52 9.20 1.52 9.86
CA PHE A 52 8.58 0.85 8.72
C PHE A 52 8.02 -0.53 9.07
N VAL A 53 7.02 -0.94 8.30
CA VAL A 53 6.38 -2.27 8.32
C VAL A 53 6.31 -2.74 6.88
N ILE A 54 6.90 -3.89 6.58
CA ILE A 54 7.04 -4.41 5.21
C ILE A 54 6.60 -5.88 5.17
N GLY A 55 5.97 -6.25 4.06
CA GLY A 55 5.54 -7.62 3.77
C GLY A 55 4.10 -7.89 4.18
N ALA A 56 3.42 -8.77 3.47
CA ALA A 56 2.01 -9.10 3.72
C ALA A 56 1.77 -9.70 5.12
N ASP A 57 2.75 -10.47 5.62
CA ASP A 57 2.75 -11.01 6.99
C ASP A 57 3.26 -10.03 8.04
N ARG A 58 3.75 -8.86 7.59
CA ARG A 58 4.27 -7.77 8.43
C ARG A 58 5.47 -8.22 9.26
N SER A 59 6.24 -9.20 8.79
CA SER A 59 7.36 -9.79 9.51
C SER A 59 8.56 -8.84 9.65
N LEU A 60 8.74 -7.93 8.70
CA LEU A 60 9.83 -6.96 8.71
C LEU A 60 9.35 -5.64 9.31
N GLN A 61 9.75 -5.39 10.56
CA GLN A 61 9.42 -4.17 11.30
C GLN A 61 10.68 -3.59 11.93
N ARG A 62 10.94 -2.31 11.72
CA ARG A 62 12.06 -1.60 12.37
C ARG A 62 11.71 -0.16 12.69
N SER A 63 12.44 0.40 13.64
CA SER A 63 12.40 1.81 13.98
C SER A 63 13.78 2.35 14.36
N ASN A 64 13.94 3.67 14.27
CA ASN A 64 15.16 4.39 14.65
C ASN A 64 14.80 5.76 15.23
N ASP A 65 15.33 6.07 16.42
CA ASP A 65 15.13 7.35 17.11
C ASP A 65 16.01 8.48 16.56
N ASP A 66 17.02 8.18 15.75
CA ASP A 66 17.94 9.15 15.15
C ASP A 66 18.49 10.23 16.11
N GLY A 67 19.01 9.79 17.26
CA GLY A 67 19.60 10.69 18.24
C GLY A 67 18.59 11.41 19.14
N GLU A 68 17.29 11.22 18.97
CA GLU A 68 16.32 11.47 20.03
C GLU A 68 16.58 10.53 21.22
N PRO A 69 16.10 10.86 22.43
CA PRO A 69 16.18 9.94 23.56
C PRO A 69 15.57 8.57 23.22
N SER A 70 16.27 7.50 23.62
CA SER A 70 15.92 6.12 23.26
C SER A 70 14.45 5.79 23.54
N GLY A 71 13.76 5.25 22.54
CA GLY A 71 12.37 4.82 22.60
C GLY A 71 11.35 5.97 22.57
N THR A 72 11.77 7.21 22.35
CA THR A 72 10.85 8.37 22.36
C THR A 72 10.35 8.82 21.00
N ALA A 73 10.90 8.29 19.90
CA ALA A 73 10.52 8.68 18.55
C ALA A 73 10.19 7.47 17.68
N GLY A 74 11.17 6.63 17.37
CA GLY A 74 11.03 5.49 16.47
C GLY A 74 10.01 4.46 16.96
N THR A 75 10.08 4.06 18.22
CA THR A 75 9.13 3.07 18.78
C THR A 75 7.68 3.58 18.73
N PRO A 76 7.35 4.81 19.18
CA PRO A 76 6.01 5.39 19.01
C PRO A 76 5.53 5.48 17.55
N MET A 77 6.42 5.78 16.60
CA MET A 77 6.10 5.78 15.17
C MET A 77 5.74 4.39 14.67
N LEU A 78 6.54 3.37 15.03
CA LEU A 78 6.28 1.98 14.67
C LEU A 78 4.96 1.51 15.26
N ASP A 79 4.71 1.82 16.53
CA ASP A 79 3.44 1.55 17.22
C ASP A 79 2.23 2.10 16.44
N ALA A 80 2.34 3.33 15.93
CA ALA A 80 1.28 3.96 15.13
C ALA A 80 1.04 3.22 13.80
N LEU A 81 2.10 2.74 13.14
CA LEU A 81 1.98 1.90 11.94
C LEU A 81 1.36 0.55 12.27
N VAL A 82 1.86 -0.14 13.31
CA VAL A 82 1.51 -1.54 13.56
C VAL A 82 0.12 -1.72 14.16
N LYS A 83 -0.43 -0.68 14.79
CA LYS A 83 -1.79 -0.67 15.34
C LYS A 83 -2.83 -0.12 14.36
N ARG A 84 -2.41 0.35 13.17
CA ARG A 84 -3.32 0.93 12.19
C ARG A 84 -4.24 -0.14 11.61
N VAL A 85 -5.54 0.07 11.84
CA VAL A 85 -6.65 -0.66 11.20
C VAL A 85 -7.13 0.16 10.00
N THR A 86 -7.17 -0.47 8.83
CA THR A 86 -7.63 0.14 7.58
C THR A 86 -8.89 -0.53 7.01
N ARG A 87 -9.18 -1.77 7.42
CA ARG A 87 -10.42 -2.49 7.07
C ARG A 87 -11.56 -2.11 7.99
N LEU A 88 -12.74 -1.87 7.41
CA LEU A 88 -13.98 -1.59 8.15
C LEU A 88 -14.70 -2.87 8.60
N ASP A 89 -14.60 -3.96 7.82
CA ASP A 89 -15.25 -5.26 8.08
C ASP A 89 -14.22 -6.40 8.14
N PRO A 90 -13.47 -6.56 9.25
CA PRO A 90 -12.54 -7.67 9.42
C PRO A 90 -13.29 -9.00 9.52
N GLN A 91 -12.81 -10.03 8.82
CA GLN A 91 -13.37 -11.37 8.94
C GLN A 91 -13.00 -11.99 10.31
N PRO A 92 -13.84 -12.88 10.87
CA PRO A 92 -13.53 -13.57 12.12
C PRO A 92 -12.18 -14.29 12.06
N GLY A 93 -11.26 -13.96 12.97
CA GLY A 93 -9.93 -14.55 13.04
C GLY A 93 -8.82 -13.75 12.34
N GLU A 94 -9.14 -12.66 11.65
CA GLU A 94 -8.13 -11.75 11.10
C GLU A 94 -7.59 -10.78 12.16
N ALA A 95 -6.31 -10.41 12.02
CA ALA A 95 -5.71 -9.39 12.87
C ALA A 95 -6.39 -8.03 12.63
N ALA A 96 -6.72 -7.32 13.72
CA ALA A 96 -7.38 -6.03 13.62
C ALA A 96 -6.55 -5.00 12.81
N ALA A 97 -5.22 -5.00 12.98
CA ALA A 97 -4.33 -4.10 12.26
C ALA A 97 -3.73 -4.77 11.01
N ASP A 98 -3.72 -4.04 9.90
CA ASP A 98 -3.45 -4.60 8.58
C ASP A 98 -2.61 -3.71 7.67
N LEU A 99 -2.15 -2.54 8.14
CA LEU A 99 -1.25 -1.69 7.37
C LEU A 99 0.13 -2.36 7.19
N SER A 100 0.61 -2.36 5.94
CA SER A 100 1.95 -2.82 5.57
C SER A 100 2.51 -2.07 4.35
N ASP A 101 3.72 -2.44 3.95
CA ASP A 101 4.52 -1.91 2.85
C ASP A 101 4.67 -0.38 2.92
N VAL A 102 5.04 0.12 4.10
CA VAL A 102 5.10 1.55 4.38
C VAL A 102 6.32 1.90 5.24
N CYS A 103 6.97 3.00 4.87
CA CYS A 103 7.98 3.68 5.67
C CYS A 103 7.47 5.07 6.05
N ALA A 104 7.64 5.42 7.32
CA ALA A 104 7.40 6.73 7.86
C ALA A 104 8.74 7.32 8.31
N VAL A 105 9.04 8.54 7.88
CA VAL A 105 10.15 9.35 8.40
C VAL A 105 9.57 10.63 8.95
N VAL A 106 9.91 10.97 10.20
CA VAL A 106 9.52 12.23 10.83
C VAL A 106 10.76 13.09 11.01
N VAL A 107 10.79 14.19 10.26
CA VAL A 107 11.83 15.21 10.37
C VAL A 107 11.43 16.23 11.42
N ARG A 108 12.30 16.49 12.39
CA ARG A 108 12.01 17.40 13.50
C ARG A 108 12.90 18.63 13.48
N TYR A 109 12.26 19.80 13.56
CA TYR A 109 12.92 21.06 13.92
C TYR A 109 12.56 21.45 15.35
N PHE A 110 13.58 21.66 16.19
CA PHE A 110 13.38 22.04 17.58
C PHE A 110 12.91 23.50 17.70
N GLY A 111 11.82 23.70 18.46
CA GLY A 111 11.18 25.01 18.63
C GLY A 111 11.64 25.88 19.79
N GLY A 112 12.74 25.50 20.47
CA GLY A 112 13.21 26.20 21.67
C GLY A 112 12.51 25.79 22.98
N ILE A 113 11.48 24.95 22.93
CA ILE A 113 10.73 24.46 24.11
C ILE A 113 10.88 22.94 24.20
N LEU A 114 11.42 22.45 25.32
CA LEU A 114 11.55 21.02 25.58
C LEU A 114 10.17 20.37 25.76
N LEU A 115 9.98 19.23 25.10
CA LEU A 115 8.75 18.42 25.20
C LEU A 115 8.80 17.43 26.37
N GLY A 116 10.00 17.03 26.81
CA GLY A 116 10.21 15.88 27.70
C GLY A 116 9.92 14.54 27.00
N ALA A 117 10.34 13.43 27.60
CA ALA A 117 10.22 12.10 26.98
C ALA A 117 8.76 11.75 26.61
N GLY A 118 7.82 11.92 27.54
CA GLY A 118 6.40 11.65 27.27
C GLY A 118 5.75 12.60 26.26
N GLY A 119 6.31 13.81 26.09
CA GLY A 119 5.88 14.75 25.06
C GLY A 119 6.39 14.39 23.68
N LEU A 120 7.62 13.89 23.58
CA LEU A 120 8.19 13.35 22.33
C LEU A 120 7.41 12.13 21.85
N VAL A 121 7.16 11.17 22.75
CA VAL A 121 6.37 9.97 22.43
C VAL A 121 5.02 10.34 21.81
N ARG A 122 4.31 11.29 22.43
CA ARG A 122 3.03 11.78 21.90
C ARG A 122 3.18 12.49 20.56
N ALA A 123 4.17 13.38 20.43
CA ALA A 123 4.38 14.14 19.20
C ALA A 123 4.69 13.24 17.99
N TYR A 124 5.59 12.26 18.15
CA TYR A 124 5.95 11.34 17.07
C TYR A 124 4.81 10.37 16.71
N SER A 125 4.09 9.85 17.71
CA SER A 125 2.89 9.04 17.47
C SER A 125 1.81 9.83 16.74
N GLU A 126 1.50 11.05 17.19
CA GLU A 126 0.51 11.93 16.58
C GLU A 126 0.89 12.31 15.14
N SER A 127 2.17 12.61 14.89
CA SER A 127 2.69 12.93 13.56
C SER A 127 2.40 11.82 12.54
N VAL A 128 2.66 10.56 12.91
CA VAL A 128 2.39 9.41 12.03
C VAL A 128 0.90 9.12 11.94
N SER A 129 0.17 9.09 13.06
CA SER A 129 -1.26 8.75 13.05
C SER A 129 -2.11 9.75 12.28
N THR A 130 -1.84 11.05 12.40
CA THR A 130 -2.54 12.09 11.61
C THR A 130 -2.22 11.97 10.13
N SER A 131 -0.96 11.68 9.77
CA SER A 131 -0.57 11.42 8.37
C SER A 131 -1.28 10.20 7.79
N LEU A 132 -1.39 9.12 8.56
CA LEU A 132 -2.12 7.89 8.17
C LEU A 132 -3.63 8.08 8.04
N ALA A 133 -4.20 9.12 8.65
CA ALA A 133 -5.61 9.46 8.51
C ALA A 133 -5.90 10.22 7.20
N LEU A 134 -4.87 10.87 6.63
CA LEU A 134 -5.01 11.70 5.42
C LEU A 134 -4.47 11.02 4.16
N VAL A 135 -3.52 10.12 4.29
CA VAL A 135 -2.87 9.47 3.15
C VAL A 135 -3.84 8.55 2.39
N PRO A 136 -3.85 8.59 1.04
CA PRO A 136 -4.60 7.62 0.24
C PRO A 136 -4.07 6.20 0.46
N LEU A 137 -4.97 5.30 0.85
CA LEU A 137 -4.68 3.89 1.06
C LEU A 137 -5.41 3.05 0.02
N VAL A 138 -4.79 1.93 -0.34
CA VAL A 138 -5.32 0.91 -1.24
C VAL A 138 -5.24 -0.42 -0.53
N ARG A 139 -6.15 -1.31 -0.86
CA ARG A 139 -6.10 -2.71 -0.52
C ARG A 139 -5.22 -3.43 -1.54
N ARG A 140 -4.25 -4.18 -1.05
CA ARG A 140 -3.33 -4.96 -1.88
C ARG A 140 -3.58 -6.44 -1.62
N GLU A 141 -3.92 -7.18 -2.66
CA GLU A 141 -4.25 -8.60 -2.58
C GLU A 141 -3.47 -9.38 -3.64
N ARG A 142 -3.01 -10.59 -3.28
CA ARG A 142 -2.36 -11.48 -4.23
C ARG A 142 -3.45 -12.22 -5.00
N LEU A 143 -3.65 -11.85 -6.26
CA LEU A 143 -4.67 -12.43 -7.13
C LEU A 143 -4.03 -13.28 -8.21
N LYS A 144 -4.81 -14.25 -8.71
CA LYS A 144 -4.42 -15.02 -9.88
C LYS A 144 -4.72 -14.22 -11.14
N LEU A 145 -3.76 -14.19 -12.04
CA LEU A 145 -3.87 -13.52 -13.33
C LEU A 145 -4.38 -14.51 -14.36
N PHE A 146 -5.29 -14.05 -15.20
CA PHE A 146 -5.79 -14.80 -16.34
C PHE A 146 -5.83 -13.93 -17.60
N THR A 147 -5.71 -14.58 -18.75
CA THR A 147 -5.87 -13.96 -20.06
C THR A 147 -6.96 -14.67 -20.85
N VAL A 148 -7.63 -13.90 -21.70
CA VAL A 148 -8.58 -14.39 -22.69
C VAL A 148 -8.17 -13.86 -24.05
N ALA A 149 -7.79 -14.76 -24.95
CA ALA A 149 -7.57 -14.42 -26.35
C ALA A 149 -8.92 -14.23 -27.06
N VAL A 150 -9.07 -13.11 -27.75
CA VAL A 150 -10.26 -12.77 -28.51
C VAL A 150 -9.87 -11.95 -29.75
N PRO A 151 -10.53 -12.15 -30.90
CA PRO A 151 -10.28 -11.33 -32.07
C PRO A 151 -10.44 -9.84 -31.76
N HIS A 152 -9.58 -8.99 -32.33
CA HIS A 152 -9.55 -7.55 -32.03
C HIS A 152 -10.91 -6.85 -32.18
N ASN A 153 -11.75 -7.30 -33.11
CA ASN A 153 -13.09 -6.73 -33.35
C ASN A 153 -14.13 -7.10 -32.27
N GLU A 154 -13.92 -8.17 -31.51
CA GLU A 154 -14.78 -8.59 -30.41
C GLU A 154 -14.26 -8.14 -29.02
N ALA A 155 -12.99 -7.75 -28.93
CA ALA A 155 -12.32 -7.43 -27.68
C ALA A 155 -13.05 -6.37 -26.84
N GLY A 156 -13.42 -5.23 -27.44
CA GLY A 156 -14.10 -4.16 -26.73
C GLY A 156 -15.48 -4.56 -26.18
N ARG A 157 -16.21 -5.43 -26.89
CA ARG A 157 -17.50 -5.97 -26.40
C ARG A 157 -17.27 -6.86 -25.18
N LEU A 158 -16.36 -7.83 -25.31
CA LEU A 158 -16.11 -8.81 -24.25
C LEU A 158 -15.52 -8.17 -23.00
N GLU A 159 -14.58 -7.23 -23.14
CA GLU A 159 -14.01 -6.49 -22.00
C GLU A 159 -15.09 -5.73 -21.22
N ASN A 160 -16.00 -5.05 -21.93
CA ASN A 160 -17.10 -4.33 -21.30
C ASN A 160 -18.06 -5.28 -20.57
N GLU A 161 -18.36 -6.45 -21.13
CA GLU A 161 -19.20 -7.46 -20.48
C GLU A 161 -18.53 -8.03 -19.23
N LEU A 162 -17.23 -8.36 -19.29
CA LEU A 162 -16.47 -8.83 -18.13
C LEU A 162 -16.40 -7.76 -17.03
N ARG A 163 -16.13 -6.51 -17.40
CA ARG A 163 -16.13 -5.39 -16.46
C ARG A 163 -17.51 -5.19 -15.82
N SER A 164 -18.58 -5.26 -16.61
CA SER A 164 -19.96 -5.16 -16.12
C SER A 164 -20.36 -6.33 -15.22
N ALA A 165 -19.74 -7.50 -15.41
CA ALA A 165 -19.89 -8.66 -14.54
C ALA A 165 -19.08 -8.55 -13.23
N GLY A 166 -18.26 -7.50 -13.07
CA GLY A 166 -17.52 -7.20 -11.85
C GLY A 166 -16.09 -7.73 -11.81
N TYR A 167 -15.54 -8.21 -12.93
CA TYR A 167 -14.13 -8.63 -12.99
C TYR A 167 -13.17 -7.44 -12.92
N LEU A 168 -12.05 -7.63 -12.20
CA LEU A 168 -10.95 -6.68 -12.14
C LEU A 168 -10.02 -6.88 -13.34
N MET A 169 -9.93 -5.86 -14.20
CA MET A 169 -9.11 -5.90 -15.42
C MET A 169 -7.68 -5.42 -15.12
N THR A 170 -6.66 -6.15 -15.58
CA THR A 170 -5.24 -5.82 -15.35
C THR A 170 -4.53 -5.17 -16.54
N GLY A 171 -5.18 -5.14 -17.70
CA GLY A 171 -4.61 -4.61 -18.94
C GLY A 171 -4.80 -5.59 -20.09
N ASN A 172 -4.60 -5.12 -21.31
CA ASN A 172 -4.71 -5.95 -22.51
C ASN A 172 -3.38 -5.97 -23.25
N ASP A 173 -2.99 -7.15 -23.72
CA ASP A 173 -1.90 -7.32 -24.68
C ASP A 173 -2.46 -7.58 -26.08
N TYR A 174 -1.65 -7.40 -27.10
CA TYR A 174 -2.05 -7.52 -28.50
C TYR A 174 -1.00 -8.31 -29.25
N ASP A 175 -1.43 -9.29 -30.02
CA ASP A 175 -0.59 -9.90 -31.07
C ASP A 175 -1.13 -9.55 -32.46
N ALA A 176 -0.68 -10.27 -33.49
CA ALA A 176 -1.07 -10.00 -34.88
C ALA A 176 -2.53 -10.39 -35.21
N VAL A 177 -3.19 -11.18 -34.36
CA VAL A 177 -4.49 -11.79 -34.63
C VAL A 177 -5.49 -11.50 -33.51
N ASP A 178 -5.04 -11.56 -32.26
CA ASP A 178 -5.88 -11.53 -31.08
C ASP A 178 -5.48 -10.41 -30.09
N THR A 179 -6.49 -9.88 -29.41
CA THR A 179 -6.32 -9.14 -28.16
C THR A 179 -6.39 -10.14 -27.01
N HIS A 180 -5.41 -10.07 -26.12
CA HIS A 180 -5.36 -10.83 -24.87
C HIS A 180 -5.89 -9.96 -23.74
N ILE A 181 -7.15 -10.16 -23.38
CA ILE A 181 -7.79 -9.42 -22.30
C ILE A 181 -7.33 -10.00 -20.96
N GLY A 182 -6.68 -9.18 -20.13
CA GLY A 182 -6.22 -9.57 -18.80
C GLY A 182 -7.26 -9.31 -17.70
N LEU A 183 -7.54 -10.33 -16.89
CA LEU A 183 -8.42 -10.24 -15.73
C LEU A 183 -7.81 -10.94 -14.52
N THR A 184 -8.31 -10.58 -13.34
CA THR A 184 -7.84 -11.14 -12.07
C THR A 184 -8.98 -11.59 -11.19
N MET A 185 -8.69 -12.61 -10.40
CA MET A 185 -9.63 -13.16 -9.42
C MET A 185 -8.87 -13.86 -8.28
N PRO A 186 -9.53 -14.09 -7.14
CA PRO A 186 -9.00 -14.95 -6.09
C PRO A 186 -8.59 -16.33 -6.63
N ASP A 187 -7.52 -16.89 -6.07
CA ASP A 187 -7.10 -18.27 -6.38
C ASP A 187 -7.98 -19.28 -5.64
N ASP A 188 -9.27 -19.28 -5.99
CA ASP A 188 -10.29 -20.19 -5.50
C ASP A 188 -10.90 -20.98 -6.66
N ALA A 189 -10.94 -22.29 -6.55
CA ALA A 189 -11.39 -23.16 -7.63
C ALA A 189 -12.86 -22.91 -8.02
N GLY A 190 -13.72 -22.57 -7.06
CA GLY A 190 -15.12 -22.24 -7.32
C GLY A 190 -15.28 -20.93 -8.07
N VAL A 191 -14.55 -19.88 -7.66
CA VAL A 191 -14.51 -18.59 -8.35
C VAL A 191 -14.00 -18.73 -9.77
N ILE A 192 -12.91 -19.48 -9.97
CA ILE A 192 -12.33 -19.72 -11.28
C ILE A 192 -13.31 -20.50 -12.18
N SER A 193 -13.95 -21.54 -11.67
CA SER A 193 -14.95 -22.32 -12.41
C SER A 193 -16.13 -21.45 -12.84
N ALA A 194 -16.67 -20.63 -11.93
CA ALA A 194 -17.76 -19.71 -12.24
C ALA A 194 -17.34 -18.67 -13.30
N ALA A 195 -16.09 -18.22 -13.27
CA ALA A 195 -15.56 -17.31 -14.29
C ALA A 195 -15.44 -17.98 -15.67
N MET A 196 -15.01 -19.24 -15.72
CA MET A 196 -14.98 -20.01 -16.98
C MET A 196 -16.38 -20.21 -17.56
N GLU A 197 -17.37 -20.57 -16.73
CA GLU A 197 -18.76 -20.70 -17.16
C GLU A 197 -19.34 -19.37 -17.68
N ARG A 198 -19.07 -18.28 -16.97
CA ARG A 198 -19.49 -16.94 -17.38
C ARG A 198 -18.86 -16.54 -18.71
N LEU A 199 -17.56 -16.75 -18.88
CA LEU A 199 -16.84 -16.46 -20.12
C LEU A 199 -17.40 -17.27 -21.29
N ALA A 200 -17.68 -18.55 -21.08
CA ALA A 200 -18.29 -19.40 -22.10
C ALA A 200 -19.68 -18.87 -22.51
N SER A 201 -20.49 -18.40 -21.55
CA SER A 201 -21.79 -17.78 -21.85
C SER A 201 -21.66 -16.49 -22.67
N LEU A 202 -20.69 -15.62 -22.38
CA LEU A 202 -20.49 -14.33 -23.06
C LEU A 202 -19.86 -14.46 -24.46
N SER A 203 -19.08 -15.52 -24.67
CA SER A 203 -18.37 -15.81 -25.93
C SER A 203 -19.04 -16.88 -26.78
N ALA A 204 -20.20 -17.41 -26.36
CA ALA A 204 -20.81 -18.61 -26.93
C ALA A 204 -19.82 -19.79 -27.06
N GLY A 205 -18.96 -19.96 -26.05
CA GLY A 205 -17.98 -21.03 -25.94
C GLY A 205 -16.72 -20.86 -26.80
N ARG A 206 -16.53 -19.70 -27.47
CA ARG A 206 -15.37 -19.47 -28.36
C ARG A 206 -14.10 -19.05 -27.64
N CYS A 207 -14.21 -18.54 -26.41
CA CYS A 207 -13.07 -18.06 -25.64
C CYS A 207 -12.75 -18.99 -24.48
N THR A 208 -11.46 -19.10 -24.17
CA THR A 208 -10.95 -19.87 -23.04
C THR A 208 -10.19 -18.97 -22.07
N LEU A 209 -10.28 -19.30 -20.79
CA LEU A 209 -9.56 -18.60 -19.74
C LEU A 209 -8.22 -19.29 -19.53
N THR A 210 -7.12 -18.56 -19.71
CA THR A 210 -5.75 -19.10 -19.59
C THR A 210 -5.06 -18.49 -18.37
N SER A 211 -4.43 -19.33 -17.53
CA SER A 211 -3.69 -18.84 -16.36
C SER A 211 -2.41 -18.13 -16.77
N ALA A 212 -2.21 -16.91 -16.27
CA ALA A 212 -1.05 -16.05 -16.53
C ALA A 212 -0.17 -15.82 -15.28
N GLY A 213 -0.41 -16.56 -14.19
CA GLY A 213 0.39 -16.50 -12.96
C GLY A 213 -0.35 -15.82 -11.82
N SER A 214 0.37 -15.09 -10.97
CA SER A 214 -0.22 -14.35 -9.86
C SER A 214 0.58 -13.09 -9.59
N ASP A 215 -0.11 -12.03 -9.17
CA ASP A 215 0.52 -10.77 -8.81
C ASP A 215 -0.26 -10.05 -7.70
N TRP A 216 0.38 -9.08 -7.07
CA TRP A 216 -0.24 -8.19 -6.12
C TRP A 216 -0.99 -7.08 -6.83
N VAL A 217 -2.31 -7.04 -6.64
CA VAL A 217 -3.18 -6.05 -7.27
C VAL A 217 -3.65 -5.04 -6.23
N ASP A 218 -3.52 -3.76 -6.57
CA ASP A 218 -4.04 -2.66 -5.78
C ASP A 218 -5.50 -2.38 -6.16
N THR A 219 -6.36 -2.28 -5.17
CA THR A 219 -7.76 -1.88 -5.30
C THR A 219 -8.08 -0.74 -4.32
N PRO A 220 -8.93 0.23 -4.70
CA PRO A 220 -9.35 1.27 -3.76
C PRO A 220 -9.99 0.68 -2.50
N LEU A 221 -9.69 1.26 -1.33
CA LEU A 221 -10.49 0.98 -0.13
C LEU A 221 -11.90 1.52 -0.36
N ARG A 222 -12.90 0.63 -0.32
CA ARG A 222 -14.33 1.00 -0.39
C ARG A 222 -14.81 1.56 0.93
#